data_AF-A0A0P9KAK2-F1
#
_entry.id   AF-A0A0P9KAK2-F1
#
_cell.length_a   1.000
_cell.length_b   1.000
_cell.length_c   1.000
_cell.angle_alpha   90.00
_cell.angle_beta   90.00
_cell.angle_gamma   90.00
#
_symmetry.space_group_name_H-M   'P 1'
#
loop_
_entity.id
_entity.type
_entity.pdbx_description
1 polymer ?
#
loop_
_entity_poly.entity_id
_entity_poly.type
_entity_poly.pdbx_seq_one_letter_code
_entity_poly.pdbx_strand_id
1 'polypeptide(L)'
;MNSDQFNQYDTERLHQRVAAELGITAEELTTWMINDIERVTEGGKDVGHMVVFRESTPAQILDKLQHKQSHFTAMTGVIDLS
;
A
#
# COMPACT_ATOMS: atom_id res chain seq x y z
N MET A 1 -19.55 20.47 7.25
CA MET A 1 -19.83 19.16 6.62
C MET A 1 -18.50 18.40 6.58
N ASN A 2 -18.52 17.17 7.09
CA ASN A 2 -17.35 16.33 7.46
C ASN A 2 -16.56 15.81 6.25
N SER A 3 -15.75 16.65 5.61
CA SER A 3 -14.85 16.18 4.55
C SER A 3 -13.72 15.30 5.10
N ASP A 4 -13.27 15.57 6.32
CA ASP A 4 -12.16 14.85 6.95
C ASP A 4 -12.51 13.40 7.38
N GLN A 5 -13.76 13.14 7.81
CA GLN A 5 -14.15 11.77 8.21
C GLN A 5 -14.30 10.82 7.03
N PHE A 6 -14.77 11.31 5.88
CA PHE A 6 -14.85 10.49 4.66
C PHE A 6 -13.44 10.15 4.16
N ASN A 7 -12.53 11.12 4.12
CA ASN A 7 -11.17 10.91 3.64
C ASN A 7 -10.37 9.91 4.51
N GLN A 8 -10.57 9.93 5.83
CA GLN A 8 -9.94 8.97 6.74
C GLN A 8 -10.46 7.55 6.55
N TYR A 9 -11.78 7.40 6.41
CA TYR A 9 -12.41 6.09 6.25
C TYR A 9 -12.02 5.40 4.94
N ASP A 10 -11.92 6.17 3.85
CA ASP A 10 -11.43 5.67 2.56
C ASP A 10 -9.94 5.32 2.62
N THR A 11 -9.13 6.11 3.33
CA THR A 11 -7.70 5.83 3.53
C THR A 11 -7.46 4.54 4.32
N GLU A 12 -8.21 4.31 5.39
CA GLU A 12 -8.10 3.08 6.20
C GLU A 12 -8.46 1.83 5.39
N ARG A 13 -9.54 1.90 4.59
CA ARG A 13 -9.94 0.82 3.70
C ARG A 13 -8.91 0.55 2.61
N LEU A 14 -8.35 1.60 2.03
CA LEU A 14 -7.27 1.50 1.06
C LEU A 14 -6.06 0.78 1.68
N HIS A 15 -5.58 1.23 2.85
CA HIS A 15 -4.45 0.60 3.52
C HIS A 15 -4.70 -0.87 3.88
N GLN A 16 -5.93 -1.22 4.28
CA GLN A 16 -6.28 -2.63 4.50
C GLN A 16 -6.11 -3.47 3.24
N ARG A 17 -6.54 -2.93 2.10
CA ARG A 17 -6.48 -3.63 0.81
C ARG A 17 -5.07 -3.70 0.27
N VAL A 18 -4.32 -2.60 0.35
CA VAL A 18 -2.88 -2.54 0.03
C VAL A 18 -2.12 -3.57 0.86
N ALA A 19 -2.34 -3.60 2.18
CA ALA A 19 -1.65 -4.53 3.06
C ALA A 19 -1.98 -5.99 2.71
N ALA A 20 -3.25 -6.30 2.44
CA ALA A 20 -3.69 -7.63 2.02
C ALA A 20 -3.00 -8.08 0.72
N GLU A 21 -2.93 -7.21 -0.28
CA GLU A 21 -2.22 -7.48 -1.56
C GLU A 21 -0.71 -7.68 -1.35
N LEU A 22 -0.11 -6.91 -0.44
CA LEU A 22 1.31 -7.05 -0.10
C LEU A 22 1.60 -8.23 0.83
N GLY A 23 0.58 -8.93 1.37
CA GLY A 23 0.76 -10.07 2.26
C GLY A 23 1.17 -9.70 3.69
N ILE A 24 0.87 -8.48 4.14
CA ILE A 24 1.13 -7.97 5.50
C ILE A 24 -0.16 -7.43 6.14
N THR A 25 -0.11 -7.08 7.43
CA THR A 25 -1.26 -6.44 8.09
C THR A 25 -1.29 -4.93 7.82
N ALA A 26 -2.48 -4.31 7.95
CA ALA A 26 -2.62 -2.86 7.81
C ALA A 26 -1.81 -2.08 8.86
N GLU A 27 -1.61 -2.66 10.04
CA GLU A 27 -0.77 -2.09 11.09
C GLU A 27 0.72 -2.17 10.72
N GLU A 28 1.18 -3.31 10.21
CA GLU A 28 2.55 -3.45 9.68
C GLU A 28 2.79 -2.46 8.54
N LEU A 29 1.83 -2.34 7.61
CA LEU A 29 1.91 -1.37 6.51
C LEU A 29 2.05 0.06 7.04
N THR A 30 1.11 0.54 7.85
CA THR A 30 1.09 1.93 8.35
C THR A 30 2.29 2.25 9.26
N THR A 31 2.83 1.26 9.96
CA THR A 31 4.01 1.43 10.83
C THR A 31 5.31 1.61 10.06
N TRP A 32 5.47 0.87 8.95
CA TRP A 32 6.75 0.75 8.24
C TRP A 32 6.77 1.50 6.90
N MET A 33 5.60 1.79 6.32
CA MET A 33 5.47 2.61 5.13
C MET A 33 5.94 4.03 5.40
N ILE A 34 6.78 4.54 4.50
CA ILE A 34 7.19 5.95 4.49
C ILE A 34 6.58 6.71 3.32
N ASN A 35 6.10 6.00 2.29
CA ASN A 35 5.45 6.61 1.14
C ASN A 35 4.52 5.63 0.44
N ASP A 36 3.43 6.14 -0.09
CA ASP A 36 2.53 5.45 -1.03
C ASP A 36 2.39 6.32 -2.28
N ILE A 37 2.63 5.73 -3.44
CA ILE A 37 2.55 6.41 -4.73
C ILE A 37 1.56 5.65 -5.61
N GLU A 38 0.46 6.32 -5.95
CA GLU A 38 -0.47 5.86 -6.96
C GLU A 38 0.22 5.81 -8.34
N ARG A 39 0.19 4.63 -8.95
CA ARG A 39 0.77 4.34 -10.26
C ARG A 39 -0.33 3.88 -11.19
N VAL A 40 -0.55 4.67 -12.23
CA VAL A 40 -1.45 4.30 -13.32
C VAL A 40 -0.79 3.19 -14.14
N THR A 41 -1.51 2.09 -14.36
CA THR A 41 -1.06 0.97 -15.19
C THR A 41 -1.13 1.31 -16.68
N GLU A 42 -0.42 0.54 -17.51
CA GLU A 42 -0.45 0.72 -18.97
C GLU A 42 -1.88 0.58 -19.50
N GLY A 43 -2.44 1.69 -19.96
CA GLY A 43 -3.82 1.77 -20.47
C GLY A 43 -4.69 2.81 -19.78
N GLY A 44 -4.22 3.44 -18.69
CA GLY A 44 -4.90 4.57 -18.07
C GLY A 44 -6.18 4.24 -17.31
N LYS A 45 -6.47 2.95 -17.12
CA LYS A 45 -7.73 2.47 -16.53
C LYS A 45 -7.57 2.00 -15.09
N ASP A 46 -6.40 1.48 -14.74
CA ASP A 46 -6.19 0.91 -13.42
C ASP A 46 -5.10 1.65 -12.64
N VAL A 47 -5.28 1.73 -11.33
CA VAL A 47 -4.33 2.34 -10.40
C VAL A 47 -3.83 1.26 -9.44
N GLY A 48 -2.51 1.09 -9.40
CA GLY A 48 -1.83 0.30 -8.38
C GLY A 48 -1.08 1.21 -7.41
N HIS A 49 -0.77 0.71 -6.22
CA HIS A 49 -0.08 1.45 -5.17
C HIS A 49 1.36 0.96 -5.02
N MET A 50 2.32 1.85 -5.25
CA MET A 50 3.74 1.59 -5.00
C MET A 50 4.09 2.07 -3.59
N VAL A 51 4.28 1.10 -2.71
CA VAL A 51 4.58 1.33 -1.29
C VAL A 51 6.10 1.28 -1.07
N VAL A 52 6.62 2.29 -0.40
CA VAL A 52 8.02 2.38 0.03
C VAL A 52 8.09 2.20 1.53
N PHE A 53 8.94 1.28 1.97
CA PHE A 53 9.18 0.95 3.37
C PHE A 53 10.46 1.63 3.87
N ARG A 54 10.52 1.95 5.17
CA ARG A 54 11.74 2.46 5.81
C ARG A 54 12.86 1.42 5.82
N GLU A 55 14.10 1.88 5.79
CA GLU A 55 15.28 0.99 5.86
C GLU A 55 15.39 0.21 7.17
N SER A 56 14.77 0.71 8.25
CA SER A 56 14.71 0.02 9.55
C SER A 56 13.56 -0.98 9.66
N THR A 57 12.85 -1.26 8.56
CA THR A 57 11.81 -2.29 8.54
C THR A 57 12.42 -3.66 8.83
N PRO A 58 11.87 -4.42 9.80
CA PRO A 58 12.40 -5.74 10.13
C PRO A 58 12.38 -6.66 8.91
N ALA A 59 13.45 -7.43 8.70
CA ALA A 59 13.57 -8.34 7.56
C ALA A 59 12.38 -9.31 7.45
N GLN A 60 11.86 -9.79 8.58
CA GLN A 60 10.67 -10.66 8.64
C GLN A 60 9.39 -10.03 8.05
N ILE A 61 9.27 -8.70 8.02
CA ILE A 61 8.15 -7.99 7.39
C ILE A 61 8.44 -7.89 5.90
N LEU A 62 9.65 -7.46 5.54
CA LEU A 62 10.08 -7.37 4.14
C LEU A 62 9.98 -8.72 3.44
N ASP A 63 10.31 -9.83 4.11
CA ASP A 63 10.26 -11.18 3.56
C ASP A 63 8.84 -11.66 3.23
N LYS A 64 7.82 -11.14 3.92
CA LYS A 64 6.40 -11.41 3.61
C LYS A 64 5.92 -10.71 2.35
N LEU A 65 6.54 -9.58 1.99
CA LEU A 65 6.04 -8.71 0.92
C LEU A 65 5.92 -9.45 -0.40
N GLN A 66 4.72 -9.39 -0.98
CA GLN A 66 4.46 -9.81 -2.35
C GLN A 66 4.80 -8.68 -3.34
N HIS A 67 5.00 -9.03 -4.61
CA HIS A 67 5.19 -8.07 -5.71
C HIS A 67 6.33 -7.05 -5.50
N LYS A 68 7.43 -7.49 -4.87
CA LYS A 68 8.63 -6.69 -4.62
C LYS A 68 9.19 -6.12 -5.92
N GLN A 69 9.42 -4.80 -5.93
CA GLN A 69 10.14 -4.08 -6.98
C GLN A 69 11.59 -3.82 -6.57
N SER A 70 11.84 -3.70 -5.26
CA SER A 70 13.17 -3.59 -4.65
C SER A 70 13.17 -4.22 -3.26
N HIS A 71 14.28 -4.13 -2.52
CA HIS A 71 14.36 -4.61 -1.15
C HIS A 71 13.39 -3.89 -0.19
N PHE A 72 13.12 -2.60 -0.41
CA PHE A 72 12.24 -1.77 0.42
C PHE A 72 11.02 -1.24 -0.34
N THR A 73 10.70 -1.83 -1.49
CA THR A 73 9.61 -1.34 -2.35
C THR A 73 8.80 -2.49 -2.87
N ALA A 74 7.48 -2.38 -2.74
CA ALA A 74 6.54 -3.33 -3.29
C ALA A 74 5.42 -2.59 -4.04
N MET A 75 4.90 -3.21 -5.09
CA MET A 75 3.82 -2.63 -5.90
C MET A 75 2.62 -3.55 -5.81
N THR A 76 1.51 -3.04 -5.33
CA THR A 76 0.25 -3.78 -5.35
C THR A 76 -0.27 -3.93 -6.79
N GLY A 77 -1.14 -4.92 -6.99
CA GLY A 77 -1.98 -4.97 -8.19
C GLY A 77 -2.99 -3.83 -8.24
N VAL A 78 -3.97 -3.97 -9.13
CA VAL A 78 -5.08 -3.01 -9.24
C VAL A 78 -5.93 -3.09 -7.98
N ILE A 79 -6.08 -1.97 -7.26
CA ILE A 79 -6.97 -1.89 -6.11
C ILE A 79 -8.27 -1.23 -6.56
N ASP A 80 -9.30 -2.05 -6.76
CA ASP A 80 -10.63 -1.56 -7.10
C ASP A 80 -11.38 -1.12 -5.83
N LEU A 81 -11.59 0.18 -5.65
CA LEU A 81 -12.33 0.77 -4.53
C LEU A 81 -13.83 0.99 -4.83
N SER A 82 -14.34 0.50 -5.98
CA SER A 82 -15.75 0.68 -6.39
C SER A 82 -16.78 -0.06 -5.53
#